data_AF-A0A9E5G4H1-F1
#
_entry.id   AF-A0A9E5G4H1-F1
#
_cell.length_a   1.000
_cell.length_b   1.000
_cell.length_c   1.000
_cell.angle_alpha   90.00
_cell.angle_beta   90.00
_cell.angle_gamma   90.00
#
_symmetry.space_group_name_H-M   'P 1'
#
loop_
_entity.id
_entity.type
_entity.pdbx_description
1 polymer ?
#
loop_
_entity_poly.entity_id
_entity_poly.type
_entity_poly.pdbx_seq_one_letter_code
_entity_poly.pdbx_strand_id
1 'polypeptide(L)'
;MSKTKKYVTIAAVLLCICAAVYLNWSYNNDSAANGGLSDAELANAKSAEEAAADSALDASVSDYFAAARLTRQQSRDEALELLEAAASSETASQETIDGAMNAISAMANYSMMETQIENLLLAKNFAECVAFISADGVTLAVPAPEEGLTAEDVAKITDTIVAETDFAATQLRIIEVKNTSGSVGSTVSDTESMDTAVTDEAESDVTDDTMTDTGEMLE
;
A
#
# COMPACT_ATOMS: atom_id res chain seq x y z
N MET A 1 24.62 0.58 -37.79
CA MET A 1 24.16 1.97 -38.06
C MET A 1 22.87 2.30 -37.27
N SER A 2 22.94 2.39 -35.94
CA SER A 2 21.72 2.58 -35.11
C SER A 2 21.87 3.57 -33.95
N LYS A 3 23.08 4.02 -33.60
CA LYS A 3 23.28 4.98 -32.51
C LYS A 3 22.90 6.41 -32.95
N THR A 4 23.31 6.82 -34.15
CA THR A 4 22.99 8.14 -34.71
C THR A 4 21.48 8.38 -34.86
N LYS A 5 20.70 7.34 -35.19
CA LYS A 5 19.23 7.42 -35.32
C LYS A 5 18.55 7.69 -33.97
N LYS A 6 19.05 7.07 -32.88
CA LYS A 6 18.54 7.28 -31.51
C LYS A 6 18.85 8.69 -31.00
N TYR A 7 20.06 9.21 -31.27
CA TYR A 7 20.40 10.59 -30.93
C TYR A 7 19.59 11.62 -31.72
N VAL A 8 19.26 11.33 -32.99
CA VAL A 8 18.37 12.19 -33.80
C VAL A 8 16.94 12.21 -33.24
N THR A 9 16.40 11.06 -32.82
CA THR A 9 15.06 11.02 -32.19
C THR A 9 15.05 11.75 -30.85
N ILE A 10 16.07 11.55 -30.01
CA ILE A 10 16.19 12.24 -28.72
C ILE A 10 16.34 13.75 -28.90
N ALA A 11 17.12 14.19 -29.89
CA ALA A 11 17.26 15.61 -30.23
C ALA A 11 15.93 16.21 -30.74
N ALA A 12 15.15 15.47 -31.53
CA ALA A 12 13.84 15.92 -32.00
C ALA A 12 12.82 16.02 -30.86
N VAL A 13 12.81 15.06 -29.94
CA VAL A 13 11.93 15.08 -28.76
C VAL A 13 12.31 16.23 -27.82
N LEU A 14 13.60 16.45 -27.56
CA LEU A 14 14.07 17.58 -26.78
C LEU A 14 13.71 18.92 -27.42
N LEU A 15 13.82 19.05 -28.75
CA LEU A 15 13.40 20.25 -29.46
C LEU A 15 11.89 20.49 -29.34
N CYS A 16 11.07 19.44 -29.47
CA CYS A 16 9.63 19.54 -29.28
C CYS A 16 9.25 19.92 -27.83
N ILE A 17 9.94 19.39 -26.83
CA ILE A 17 9.72 19.73 -25.42
C ILE A 17 10.14 21.18 -25.15
N CYS A 18 11.31 21.61 -25.64
CA CYS A 18 11.76 22.99 -25.54
C CYS A 18 10.82 23.95 -26.28
N ALA A 19 10.28 23.56 -27.44
CA ALA A 19 9.27 24.33 -28.15
C ALA A 19 7.95 24.39 -27.39
N ALA A 20 7.50 23.30 -26.78
CA ALA A 20 6.28 23.28 -25.96
C ALA A 20 6.42 24.15 -24.71
N VAL A 21 7.56 24.09 -24.01
CA VAL A 21 7.87 24.97 -22.86
C VAL A 21 7.99 26.42 -23.31
N TYR A 22 8.62 26.68 -24.46
CA TYR A 22 8.72 28.04 -25.01
C TYR A 22 7.36 28.57 -25.46
N LEU A 23 6.51 27.76 -26.10
CA LEU A 23 5.15 28.16 -26.46
C LEU A 23 4.28 28.37 -25.24
N ASN A 24 4.41 27.52 -24.21
CA ASN A 24 3.69 27.70 -22.94
C ASN A 24 4.13 28.99 -22.24
N TRP A 25 5.44 29.22 -22.13
CA TRP A 25 6.00 30.45 -21.55
C TRP A 25 5.67 31.69 -22.40
N SER A 26 5.72 31.59 -23.73
CA SER A 26 5.39 32.68 -24.65
C SER A 26 3.91 33.02 -24.63
N TYR A 27 3.02 32.02 -24.57
CA TYR A 27 1.59 32.27 -24.39
C TYR A 27 1.31 32.92 -23.04
N ASN A 28 1.97 32.44 -21.97
CA ASN A 28 1.82 33.01 -20.64
C ASN A 28 2.42 34.43 -20.54
N ASN A 29 3.47 34.73 -21.32
CA ASN A 29 4.11 36.05 -21.38
C ASN A 29 3.37 37.03 -22.31
N ASP A 30 2.69 36.56 -23.38
CA ASP A 30 1.78 37.38 -24.19
C ASP A 30 0.49 37.71 -23.40
N SER A 31 -0.01 36.79 -22.58
CA SER A 31 -1.10 37.06 -21.63
C SER A 31 -0.73 38.08 -20.55
N ALA A 32 0.56 38.28 -20.25
CA ALA A 32 1.02 39.34 -19.36
C ALA A 32 1.14 40.71 -20.06
N ALA A 33 1.25 40.75 -21.39
CA ALA A 33 1.46 41.98 -22.17
C ALA A 33 0.17 42.58 -22.76
N ASN A 34 -0.92 41.81 -22.86
CA ASN A 34 -2.25 42.34 -23.21
C ASN A 34 -3.37 41.73 -22.35
N GLY A 35 -3.69 42.43 -21.26
CA GLY A 35 -4.91 42.23 -20.48
C GLY A 35 -4.76 41.16 -19.40
N GLY A 36 -4.73 41.60 -18.14
CA GLY A 36 -4.86 40.67 -17.02
C GLY A 36 -6.10 39.80 -17.20
N LEU A 37 -5.94 38.48 -17.01
CA LEU A 37 -7.04 37.52 -16.99
C LEU A 37 -8.19 38.11 -16.18
N SER A 38 -9.38 38.13 -16.75
CA SER A 38 -10.56 38.51 -15.98
C SER A 38 -10.69 37.58 -14.78
N ASP A 39 -11.24 38.08 -13.66
CA ASP A 39 -11.46 37.28 -12.45
C ASP A 39 -12.22 35.97 -12.75
N ALA A 40 -13.06 35.98 -13.79
CA ALA A 40 -13.77 34.82 -14.31
C ALA A 40 -12.87 33.80 -15.03
N GLU A 41 -11.86 34.23 -15.78
CA GLU A 41 -10.92 33.31 -16.45
C GLU A 41 -9.88 32.75 -15.48
N LEU A 42 -9.45 33.53 -14.48
CA LEU A 42 -8.60 33.04 -13.39
C LEU A 42 -9.37 32.01 -12.53
N ALA A 43 -10.64 32.28 -12.22
CA ALA A 43 -11.51 31.32 -11.54
C ALA A 43 -11.69 30.04 -12.38
N ASN A 44 -11.89 30.16 -13.70
CA ASN A 44 -12.06 29.00 -14.56
C ASN A 44 -10.77 28.16 -14.70
N ALA A 45 -9.60 28.79 -14.77
CA ALA A 45 -8.32 28.09 -14.77
C ALA A 45 -8.06 27.36 -13.45
N LYS A 46 -8.37 28.00 -12.32
CA LYS A 46 -8.27 27.40 -10.99
C LYS A 46 -9.24 26.21 -10.82
N SER A 47 -10.48 26.34 -11.26
CA SER A 47 -11.45 25.25 -11.27
C SER A 47 -11.02 24.07 -12.15
N ALA A 48 -10.35 24.33 -13.27
CA ALA A 48 -9.83 23.28 -14.14
C ALA A 48 -8.62 22.55 -13.52
N GLU A 49 -7.76 23.27 -12.78
CA GLU A 49 -6.64 22.69 -12.04
C GLU A 49 -7.11 21.87 -10.83
N GLU A 50 -8.11 22.37 -10.08
CA GLU A 50 -8.74 21.61 -8.99
C GLU A 50 -9.47 20.36 -9.51
N ALA A 51 -10.16 20.43 -10.65
CA ALA A 51 -10.79 19.25 -11.25
C ALA A 51 -9.77 18.21 -11.76
N ALA A 52 -8.64 18.65 -12.31
CA ALA A 52 -7.55 17.78 -12.73
C ALA A 52 -6.84 17.12 -11.53
N ALA A 53 -6.65 17.87 -10.45
CA ALA A 53 -6.09 17.35 -9.20
C ALA A 53 -7.03 16.33 -8.55
N ASP A 54 -8.34 16.63 -8.46
CA ASP A 54 -9.36 15.72 -7.93
C ASP A 54 -9.41 14.40 -8.71
N SER A 55 -9.34 14.48 -10.05
CA SER A 55 -9.33 13.29 -10.91
C SER A 55 -8.06 12.44 -10.75
N ALA A 56 -6.90 13.07 -10.54
CA ALA A 56 -5.64 12.36 -10.29
C ALA A 56 -5.61 11.71 -8.89
N LEU A 57 -6.25 12.32 -7.91
CA LEU A 57 -6.36 11.81 -6.55
C LEU A 57 -7.33 10.62 -6.47
N ASP A 58 -8.49 10.71 -7.14
CA ASP A 58 -9.44 9.59 -7.29
C ASP A 58 -8.78 8.36 -7.94
N ALA A 59 -7.94 8.58 -8.96
CA ALA A 59 -7.14 7.52 -9.57
C ALA A 59 -6.17 6.88 -8.56
N SER A 60 -5.50 7.67 -7.70
CA SER A 60 -4.56 7.15 -6.71
C SER A 60 -5.22 6.30 -5.61
N VAL A 61 -6.43 6.69 -5.19
CA VAL A 61 -7.22 5.94 -4.22
C VAL A 61 -7.74 4.64 -4.85
N SER A 62 -8.24 4.71 -6.08
CA SER A 62 -8.62 3.54 -6.86
C SER A 62 -7.46 2.54 -7.00
N ASP A 63 -6.25 3.02 -7.32
CA ASP A 63 -5.05 2.21 -7.41
C ASP A 63 -4.69 1.53 -6.07
N TYR A 64 -4.86 2.23 -4.94
CA TYR A 64 -4.66 1.63 -3.61
C TYR A 64 -5.63 0.44 -3.40
N PHE A 65 -6.92 0.60 -3.71
CA PHE A 65 -7.90 -0.47 -3.50
C PHE A 65 -7.72 -1.63 -4.47
N ALA A 66 -7.28 -1.36 -5.71
CA ALA A 66 -6.88 -2.40 -6.66
C ALA A 66 -5.67 -3.19 -6.13
N ALA A 67 -4.62 -2.48 -5.67
CA ALA A 67 -3.45 -3.10 -5.08
C ALA A 67 -3.80 -3.90 -3.81
N ALA A 68 -4.65 -3.36 -2.94
CA ALA A 68 -5.08 -4.02 -1.71
C ALA A 68 -5.82 -5.34 -1.99
N ARG A 69 -6.68 -5.39 -3.03
CA ARG A 69 -7.31 -6.65 -3.46
C ARG A 69 -6.31 -7.65 -4.01
N LEU A 70 -5.34 -7.18 -4.80
CA LEU A 70 -4.28 -8.04 -5.31
C LEU A 70 -3.46 -8.63 -4.16
N THR A 71 -3.02 -7.81 -3.21
CA THR A 71 -2.30 -8.27 -2.02
C THR A 71 -3.11 -9.29 -1.22
N ARG A 72 -4.42 -9.08 -1.07
CA ARG A 72 -5.29 -10.06 -0.40
C ARG A 72 -5.32 -11.39 -1.14
N GLN A 73 -5.45 -11.37 -2.46
CA GLN A 73 -5.44 -12.59 -3.28
C GLN A 73 -4.10 -13.32 -3.14
N GLN A 74 -2.99 -12.60 -3.27
CA GLN A 74 -1.64 -13.15 -3.11
C GLN A 74 -1.45 -13.78 -1.73
N SER A 75 -1.78 -13.08 -0.65
CA SER A 75 -1.66 -13.63 0.71
C SER A 75 -2.56 -14.85 0.94
N ARG A 76 -3.74 -14.90 0.32
CA ARG A 76 -4.61 -16.08 0.40
C ARG A 76 -4.04 -17.26 -0.36
N ASP A 77 -3.48 -17.03 -1.55
CA ASP A 77 -2.85 -18.08 -2.35
C ASP A 77 -1.60 -18.63 -1.64
N GLU A 78 -0.75 -17.77 -1.08
CA GLU A 78 0.41 -18.16 -0.26
C GLU A 78 0.00 -18.97 0.99
N ALA A 79 -1.07 -18.54 1.68
CA ALA A 79 -1.58 -19.26 2.84
C ALA A 79 -2.17 -20.63 2.46
N LEU A 80 -2.87 -20.73 1.33
CA LEU A 80 -3.38 -22.01 0.82
C LEU A 80 -2.23 -22.94 0.46
N GLU A 81 -1.20 -22.47 -0.24
CA GLU A 81 -0.01 -23.26 -0.58
C GLU A 81 0.65 -23.81 0.68
N LEU A 82 0.81 -23.00 1.72
CA LEU A 82 1.40 -23.43 2.99
C LEU A 82 0.53 -24.49 3.69
N LEU A 83 -0.79 -24.31 3.72
CA LEU A 83 -1.72 -25.26 4.32
C LEU A 83 -1.76 -26.59 3.55
N GLU A 84 -1.72 -26.54 2.22
CA GLU A 84 -1.63 -27.72 1.35
C GLU A 84 -0.31 -28.46 1.54
N ALA A 85 0.81 -27.72 1.65
CA ALA A 85 2.11 -28.32 1.94
C ALA A 85 2.13 -29.01 3.32
N ALA A 86 1.53 -28.39 4.34
CA ALA A 86 1.40 -28.97 5.67
C ALA A 86 0.53 -30.25 5.67
N ALA A 87 -0.58 -30.24 4.94
CA ALA A 87 -1.49 -31.39 4.84
C ALA A 87 -0.95 -32.53 3.98
N SER A 88 -0.12 -32.24 2.98
CA SER A 88 0.43 -33.22 2.04
C SER A 88 1.80 -33.78 2.44
N SER A 89 2.42 -33.25 3.50
CA SER A 89 3.67 -33.78 4.05
C SER A 89 3.51 -35.25 4.45
N GLU A 90 4.44 -36.10 4.01
CA GLU A 90 4.43 -37.55 4.27
C GLU A 90 4.46 -37.90 5.77
N THR A 91 4.94 -36.97 6.60
CA THR A 91 5.04 -37.12 8.07
C THR A 91 3.96 -36.36 8.83
N ALA A 92 3.00 -35.73 8.13
CA ALA A 92 1.92 -35.00 8.76
C ALA A 92 1.08 -35.91 9.66
N SER A 93 0.80 -35.44 10.87
CA SER A 93 -0.15 -36.11 11.75
C SER A 93 -1.59 -35.89 11.28
N GLN A 94 -2.53 -36.76 11.68
CA GLN A 94 -3.94 -36.55 11.37
C GLN A 94 -4.45 -35.22 11.94
N GLU A 95 -3.97 -34.81 13.12
CA GLU A 95 -4.30 -33.51 13.73
C GLU A 95 -3.82 -32.33 12.85
N THR A 96 -2.63 -32.44 12.24
CA THR A 96 -2.10 -31.44 11.30
C THR A 96 -2.97 -31.35 10.04
N ILE A 97 -3.37 -32.50 9.49
CA ILE A 97 -4.22 -32.56 8.30
C ILE A 97 -5.60 -31.95 8.60
N ASP A 98 -6.23 -32.35 9.70
CA ASP A 98 -7.54 -31.83 10.11
C ASP A 98 -7.46 -30.33 10.41
N GLY A 99 -6.40 -29.87 11.08
CA GLY A 99 -6.13 -28.46 11.33
C GLY A 99 -6.01 -27.64 10.04
N ALA A 100 -5.27 -28.15 9.05
CA ALA A 100 -5.14 -27.50 7.76
C ALA A 100 -6.47 -27.44 7.00
N MET A 101 -7.26 -28.52 6.99
CA MET A 101 -8.58 -28.55 6.36
C MET A 101 -9.58 -27.60 7.02
N ASN A 102 -9.53 -27.48 8.35
CA ASN A 102 -10.32 -26.51 9.09
C ASN A 102 -9.91 -25.07 8.75
N ALA A 103 -8.61 -24.78 8.66
CA ALA A 103 -8.10 -23.47 8.25
C ALA A 103 -8.51 -23.09 6.83
N ILE A 104 -8.42 -24.03 5.87
CA ILE A 104 -8.88 -23.84 4.49
C ILE A 104 -10.39 -23.52 4.45
N SER A 105 -11.19 -24.27 5.22
CA SER A 105 -12.64 -24.05 5.31
C SER A 105 -12.97 -22.68 5.91
N ALA A 106 -12.24 -22.27 6.95
CA ALA A 106 -12.37 -20.94 7.55
C ALA A 106 -12.00 -19.83 6.57
N MET A 107 -10.91 -19.97 5.82
CA MET A 107 -10.50 -19.00 4.79
C MET A 107 -11.52 -18.86 3.66
N ALA A 108 -12.19 -19.95 3.27
CA ALA A 108 -13.27 -19.90 2.29
C ALA A 108 -14.48 -19.12 2.84
N ASN A 109 -14.85 -19.35 4.10
CA ASN A 109 -15.92 -18.59 4.77
C ASN A 109 -15.56 -17.10 4.91
N TYR A 110 -14.34 -16.79 5.33
CA TYR A 110 -13.84 -15.42 5.41
C TYR A 110 -13.89 -14.70 4.06
N SER A 111 -13.50 -15.36 2.96
CA SER A 111 -13.60 -14.76 1.62
C SER A 111 -15.05 -14.44 1.20
N MET A 112 -16.01 -15.27 1.60
CA MET A 112 -17.43 -14.99 1.37
C MET A 112 -17.91 -13.80 2.21
N MET A 113 -17.55 -13.77 3.49
CA MET A 113 -17.88 -12.67 4.41
C MET A 113 -17.26 -11.34 3.97
N GLU A 114 -16.00 -11.32 3.52
CA GLU A 114 -15.34 -10.13 2.97
C GLU A 114 -16.16 -9.53 1.82
N THR A 115 -16.51 -10.37 0.84
CA THR A 115 -17.30 -9.96 -0.33
C THR A 115 -18.69 -9.47 0.09
N GLN A 116 -19.32 -10.14 1.04
CA GLN A 116 -20.64 -9.77 1.54
C GLN A 116 -20.62 -8.42 2.25
N ILE A 117 -19.63 -8.17 3.11
CA ILE A 117 -19.44 -6.89 3.80
C ILE A 117 -19.19 -5.77 2.78
N GLU A 118 -18.27 -5.98 1.82
CA GLU A 118 -17.97 -4.97 0.78
C GLU A 118 -19.24 -4.59 0.00
N ASN A 119 -20.05 -5.57 -0.40
CA ASN A 119 -21.31 -5.33 -1.11
C ASN A 119 -22.36 -4.60 -0.27
N LEU A 120 -22.49 -4.95 1.02
CA LEU A 120 -23.43 -4.29 1.92
C LEU A 120 -23.06 -2.84 2.20
N LEU A 121 -21.75 -2.56 2.32
CA LEU A 121 -21.26 -1.19 2.49
C LEU A 121 -21.49 -0.37 1.22
N LEU A 122 -21.21 -0.94 0.04
CA LEU A 122 -21.53 -0.30 -1.24
C LEU A 122 -23.04 0.03 -1.34
N ALA A 123 -23.90 -0.90 -0.94
CA ALA A 123 -25.35 -0.69 -0.92
C ALA A 123 -25.81 0.37 0.08
N LYS A 124 -25.03 0.64 1.13
CA LYS A 124 -25.27 1.69 2.13
C LYS A 124 -24.68 3.05 1.73
N ASN A 125 -24.28 3.21 0.46
CA ASN A 125 -23.70 4.43 -0.10
C ASN A 125 -22.31 4.76 0.46
N PHE A 126 -21.55 3.75 0.88
CA PHE A 126 -20.10 3.88 1.04
C PHE A 126 -19.42 3.69 -0.32
N ALA A 127 -18.29 4.37 -0.49
CA ALA A 127 -17.41 4.12 -1.63
C ALA A 127 -16.83 2.70 -1.55
N GLU A 128 -16.26 2.26 -2.66
CA GLU A 128 -15.69 0.93 -2.77
C GLU A 128 -14.62 0.69 -1.68
N CYS A 129 -14.81 -0.34 -0.86
CA CYS A 129 -13.96 -0.68 0.27
C CYS A 129 -13.35 -2.08 0.11
N VAL A 130 -12.37 -2.39 0.95
CA VAL A 130 -11.61 -3.65 0.91
C VAL A 130 -11.54 -4.22 2.33
N ALA A 131 -12.17 -5.38 2.52
CA ALA A 131 -12.19 -6.10 3.80
C ALA A 131 -11.12 -7.20 3.83
N PHE A 132 -10.42 -7.32 4.94
CA PHE A 132 -9.50 -8.40 5.25
C PHE A 132 -9.97 -9.09 6.51
N ILE A 133 -10.28 -10.38 6.43
CA ILE A 133 -10.72 -11.16 7.58
C ILE A 133 -9.68 -12.24 7.87
N SER A 134 -9.27 -12.32 9.13
CA SER A 134 -8.41 -13.38 9.65
C SER A 134 -9.01 -13.95 10.95
N ALA A 135 -8.36 -14.96 11.53
CA ALA A 135 -8.77 -15.50 12.82
C ALA A 135 -8.74 -14.46 13.96
N ASP A 136 -7.92 -13.41 13.83
CA ASP A 136 -7.74 -12.39 14.87
C ASP A 136 -8.82 -11.29 14.81
N GLY A 137 -9.43 -11.07 13.65
CA GLY A 137 -10.45 -10.04 13.47
C GLY A 137 -10.63 -9.56 12.04
N VAL A 138 -11.26 -8.39 11.91
CA VAL A 138 -11.60 -7.77 10.61
C VAL A 138 -10.86 -6.44 10.47
N THR A 139 -10.16 -6.27 9.36
CA THR A 139 -9.58 -4.98 8.96
C THR A 139 -10.30 -4.49 7.71
N LEU A 140 -10.90 -3.31 7.77
CA LEU A 140 -11.60 -2.71 6.64
C LEU A 140 -10.89 -1.43 6.23
N ALA A 141 -10.41 -1.37 4.99
CA ALA A 141 -9.95 -0.13 4.37
C ALA A 141 -11.13 0.54 3.66
N VAL A 142 -11.39 1.81 3.97
CA VAL A 142 -12.51 2.58 3.42
C VAL A 142 -12.00 3.92 2.91
N PRO A 143 -12.39 4.36 1.70
CA PRO A 143 -12.12 5.72 1.26
C PRO A 143 -12.75 6.72 2.23
N ALA A 144 -11.97 7.69 2.70
CA ALA A 144 -12.44 8.71 3.60
C ALA A 144 -12.24 10.11 3.00
N PRO A 145 -13.16 11.06 3.26
CA PRO A 145 -12.94 12.46 2.91
C PRO A 145 -11.78 13.04 3.75
N GLU A 146 -11.31 14.25 3.42
CA GLU A 146 -10.18 14.88 4.13
C GLU A 146 -10.41 15.00 5.65
N GLU A 147 -11.65 15.33 6.03
CA GLU A 147 -12.14 15.43 7.41
C GLU A 147 -12.15 14.07 8.15
N GLY A 148 -11.98 12.95 7.44
CA GLY A 148 -12.11 11.59 7.96
C GLY A 148 -13.55 11.08 7.97
N LEU A 149 -13.74 9.84 8.42
CA LEU A 149 -15.09 9.27 8.57
C LEU A 149 -15.80 9.89 9.77
N THR A 150 -17.10 10.14 9.63
CA THR A 150 -17.89 10.61 10.77
C THR A 150 -18.11 9.47 11.76
N ALA A 151 -18.40 9.82 13.03
CA ALA A 151 -18.75 8.81 14.04
C ALA A 151 -19.99 7.98 13.65
N GLU A 152 -20.92 8.58 12.88
CA GLU A 152 -22.09 7.89 12.34
C GLU A 152 -21.69 6.86 11.27
N ASP A 153 -20.76 7.22 10.38
CA ASP A 153 -20.25 6.32 9.34
C ASP A 153 -19.50 5.13 9.94
N VAL A 154 -18.62 5.41 10.90
CA VAL A 154 -17.91 4.36 11.66
C VAL A 154 -18.91 3.42 12.34
N ALA A 155 -19.96 3.97 12.98
CA ALA A 155 -20.99 3.15 13.62
C ALA A 155 -21.74 2.26 12.62
N LYS A 156 -22.13 2.78 11.45
CA LYS A 156 -22.79 2.01 10.39
C LYS A 156 -21.89 0.89 9.83
N ILE A 157 -20.60 1.19 9.67
CA ILE A 157 -19.60 0.22 9.23
C ILE A 157 -19.45 -0.89 10.26
N THR A 158 -19.24 -0.52 11.54
CA THR A 158 -19.11 -1.48 12.64
C THR A 158 -20.35 -2.36 12.77
N ASP A 159 -21.55 -1.77 12.73
CA ASP A 159 -22.82 -2.51 12.80
C ASP A 159 -22.95 -3.53 11.66
N THR A 160 -22.56 -3.15 10.44
CA THR A 160 -22.58 -4.05 9.28
C THR A 160 -21.62 -5.22 9.46
N ILE A 161 -20.40 -4.98 9.95
CA ILE A 161 -19.41 -6.04 10.15
C ILE A 161 -19.85 -6.99 11.28
N VAL A 162 -20.35 -6.46 12.39
CA VAL A 162 -20.81 -7.27 13.54
C VAL A 162 -22.09 -8.05 13.20
N ALA A 163 -22.91 -7.56 12.27
CA ALA A 163 -24.10 -8.29 11.82
C ALA A 163 -23.76 -9.48 10.90
N GLU A 164 -22.70 -9.37 10.10
CA GLU A 164 -22.29 -10.39 9.13
C GLU A 164 -21.21 -11.35 9.66
N THR A 165 -20.61 -11.05 10.81
CA THR A 165 -19.52 -11.83 11.39
C THR A 165 -19.71 -12.04 12.89
N ASP A 166 -19.05 -13.06 13.45
CA ASP A 166 -19.07 -13.32 14.89
C ASP A 166 -18.00 -12.52 15.66
N PHE A 167 -17.34 -11.56 15.02
CA PHE A 167 -16.26 -10.78 15.65
C PHE A 167 -16.82 -9.66 16.53
N ALA A 168 -16.22 -9.52 17.72
CA ALA A 168 -16.55 -8.40 18.60
C ALA A 168 -15.97 -7.09 18.05
N ALA A 169 -16.63 -5.95 18.31
CA ALA A 169 -16.17 -4.63 17.85
C ALA A 169 -14.71 -4.28 18.22
N THR A 170 -14.16 -4.88 19.29
CA THR A 170 -12.76 -4.72 19.68
C THR A 170 -11.75 -5.39 18.74
N GLN A 171 -12.21 -6.33 17.91
CA GLN A 171 -11.43 -7.03 16.90
C GLN A 171 -11.55 -6.39 15.51
N LEU A 172 -12.31 -5.30 15.40
CA LEU A 172 -12.49 -4.56 14.16
C LEU A 172 -11.50 -3.41 14.11
N ARG A 173 -10.87 -3.24 12.95
CA ARG A 173 -9.99 -2.12 12.64
C ARG A 173 -10.43 -1.47 11.34
N ILE A 174 -10.86 -0.22 11.43
CA ILE A 174 -11.25 0.58 10.26
C ILE A 174 -10.08 1.50 9.93
N ILE A 175 -9.60 1.42 8.68
CA ILE A 175 -8.50 2.20 8.14
C ILE A 175 -9.09 3.19 7.14
N GLU A 176 -8.90 4.47 7.42
CA GLU A 176 -9.27 5.55 6.51
C GLU A 176 -8.21 5.71 5.43
N VAL A 177 -8.60 5.52 4.18
CA VAL A 177 -7.75 5.82 3.02
C VAL A 177 -8.12 7.22 2.57
N LYS A 178 -7.34 8.20 3.04
CA LYS A 178 -7.57 9.61 2.71
C LYS A 178 -7.03 9.94 1.34
N ASN A 179 -7.77 10.79 0.63
CA ASN A 179 -7.25 11.50 -0.54
C ASN A 179 -6.20 12.51 -0.07
N THR A 180 -4.91 12.14 -0.06
CA THR A 180 -3.86 13.06 0.39
C THR A 180 -3.55 14.07 -0.70
N SER A 181 -4.30 15.17 -0.73
CA SER A 181 -3.90 16.40 -1.41
C SER A 181 -2.72 17.03 -0.65
N GLY A 182 -1.49 16.62 -0.99
CA GLY A 182 -0.26 17.25 -0.48
C GLY A 182 0.68 16.34 0.31
N SER A 183 1.37 15.43 -0.38
CA SER A 183 2.76 15.06 -0.05
C SER A 183 3.36 14.23 -1.19
N VAL A 184 3.60 14.85 -2.35
CA VAL A 184 4.70 14.37 -3.22
C VAL A 184 5.98 14.96 -2.65
N GLY A 185 6.53 14.24 -1.69
CA GLY A 185 7.81 14.51 -1.06
C GLY A 185 8.49 13.18 -0.81
N SER A 186 9.04 12.61 -1.87
CA SER A 186 9.95 11.47 -1.86
C SER A 186 11.06 11.69 -0.82
N THR A 187 10.92 11.14 0.39
CA THR A 187 12.04 10.83 1.26
C THR A 187 12.37 9.36 1.04
N VAL A 188 13.11 9.09 -0.04
CA VAL A 188 13.96 7.90 -0.09
C VAL A 188 15.11 8.18 0.86
N SER A 189 14.94 7.85 2.13
CA SER A 189 16.07 7.51 2.98
C SER A 189 16.38 6.03 2.75
N ASP A 190 17.68 5.73 2.87
CA ASP A 190 18.24 4.39 3.08
C ASP A 190 18.40 3.58 1.77
N THR A 191 19.58 3.19 1.31
CA THR A 191 20.85 2.97 2.00
C THR A 191 21.96 2.93 0.96
N GLU A 192 23.07 3.60 1.28
CA GLU A 192 24.33 3.51 0.56
C GLU A 192 24.82 2.07 0.47
N SER A 193 25.38 1.75 -0.68
CA SER A 193 26.18 0.55 -0.96
C SER A 193 27.16 0.24 0.18
N MET A 194 26.97 -0.88 0.88
CA MET A 194 28.07 -1.50 1.61
C MET A 194 28.76 -2.49 0.67
N ASP A 195 29.90 -2.01 0.19
CA ASP A 195 30.87 -2.66 -0.66
C ASP A 195 31.35 -4.01 -0.10
N THR A 196 31.63 -4.91 -1.02
CA THR A 196 32.14 -6.26 -0.77
C THR A 196 33.65 -6.16 -0.62
N ALA A 197 34.17 -6.21 0.61
CA ALA A 197 35.61 -6.33 0.84
C ALA A 197 35.93 -7.68 1.49
N VAL A 198 36.32 -8.62 0.63
CA VAL A 198 37.15 -9.77 0.96
C VAL A 198 38.47 -9.26 1.56
N THR A 199 38.82 -9.72 2.77
CA THR A 199 40.22 -9.93 3.15
C THR A 199 40.34 -11.27 3.85
N ASP A 200 40.93 -12.19 3.09
CA ASP A 200 41.71 -13.33 3.54
C ASP A 200 42.86 -12.84 4.45
N GLU A 201 43.23 -13.61 5.47
CA GLU A 201 44.58 -13.77 6.03
C GLU A 201 44.46 -14.75 7.24
N ALA A 202 45.37 -15.72 7.25
CA ALA A 202 45.35 -16.94 8.05
C ALA A 202 46.18 -16.85 9.36
N GLU A 203 46.05 -17.92 10.17
CA GLU A 203 47.01 -18.46 11.17
C GLU A 203 47.39 -17.57 12.37
N SER A 204 47.03 -17.92 13.61
CA SER A 204 47.75 -18.80 14.58
C SER A 204 47.60 -18.07 15.93
N ASP A 205 47.36 -18.68 17.09
CA ASP A 205 48.33 -19.45 17.87
C ASP A 205 47.63 -19.89 19.18
N VAL A 206 48.08 -21.00 19.73
CA VAL A 206 47.61 -21.66 20.96
C VAL A 206 48.42 -21.14 22.15
N THR A 207 47.77 -20.86 23.28
CA THR A 207 48.26 -21.06 24.68
C THR A 207 47.11 -20.64 25.63
N ASP A 208 46.45 -21.55 26.35
CA ASP A 208 46.84 -22.27 27.57
C ASP A 208 46.94 -21.40 28.84
N ASP A 209 46.19 -21.84 29.86
CA ASP A 209 46.32 -21.65 31.32
C ASP A 209 46.23 -20.25 31.95
N THR A 210 45.21 -20.03 32.81
CA THR A 210 45.39 -20.03 34.28
C THR A 210 44.11 -19.67 35.04
N MET A 211 43.76 -20.55 35.99
CA MET A 211 42.78 -20.35 37.06
C MET A 211 43.12 -19.18 37.99
N THR A 212 42.08 -18.47 38.46
CA THR A 212 41.94 -17.85 39.81
C THR A 212 40.42 -17.61 39.99
N ASP A 213 39.66 -18.39 40.76
CA ASP A 213 39.52 -18.51 42.23
C ASP A 213 39.37 -17.18 43.00
N THR A 214 38.48 -17.22 44.00
CA THR A 214 37.93 -16.17 44.89
C THR A 214 36.71 -15.42 44.30
N GLY A 215 35.50 -15.43 44.86
CA GLY A 215 34.98 -15.89 46.15
C GLY A 215 34.18 -14.75 46.77
N GLU A 216 32.84 -14.74 46.64
CA GLU A 216 31.96 -13.97 47.54
C GLU A 216 30.52 -14.52 47.48
N MET A 217 30.15 -15.29 48.51
CA MET A 217 28.76 -15.52 48.91
C MET A 217 28.63 -14.94 50.33
N LEU A 218 27.79 -13.93 50.48
CA LEU A 218 27.35 -13.42 51.78
C LEU A 218 25.83 -13.61 51.88
N GLU A 219 25.49 -14.14 53.06
CA GLU A 219 24.22 -14.38 53.76
C GLU A 219 22.92 -13.74 53.24
#